data_AF-A0A1I4LC59-F1
#
_entry.id   AF-A0A1I4LC59-F1
#
_cell.length_a   1.000
_cell.length_b   1.000
_cell.length_c   1.000
_cell.angle_alpha   90.00
_cell.angle_beta   90.00
_cell.angle_gamma   90.00
#
_symmetry.space_group_name_H-M   'P 1'
#
loop_
_entity.id
_entity.type
_entity.pdbx_description
1 polymer ?
#
loop_
_entity_poly.entity_id
_entity_poly.type
_entity_poly.pdbx_seq_one_letter_code
_entity_poly.pdbx_strand_id
1 'polypeptide(L)'
;MKHVRLIAALALGLGVAACGTVDTATRNAPYETTPSQIAAPAPSFQLAGMNVNVPTTLKVSEANMYYPGGDIVWRGDAYGNRYQQVQAIFEEAIQIGGGPLQGEMPVVVEIEVKRFHALTEKTRYSVGGIHSLEFVMTIRDPQTGAVLRGPKFIKADLVGYGGSKALQAEARGLTQKYRITQHLARVVRDEMSLAEGFLAPPKGVTARITPLTPVKPL
;
A
#
# COMPACT_ATOMS: atom_id res chain seq x y z
N MET A 1 71.56 33.75 37.46
CA MET A 1 71.54 32.84 36.29
C MET A 1 71.09 31.39 36.58
N LYS A 2 71.16 30.87 37.82
CA LYS A 2 70.70 29.49 38.16
C LYS A 2 69.17 29.32 38.19
N HIS A 3 68.42 30.31 38.69
CA HIS A 3 66.96 30.19 38.85
C HIS A 3 66.16 30.29 37.54
N VAL A 4 66.67 31.05 36.56
CA VAL A 4 66.04 31.15 35.22
C VAL A 4 66.12 29.83 34.45
N ARG A 5 67.21 29.08 34.62
CA ARG A 5 67.37 27.73 34.03
C ARG A 5 66.43 26.70 34.68
N LEU A 6 66.13 26.86 35.96
CA LEU A 6 65.21 25.96 36.68
C LEU A 6 63.76 26.19 36.28
N ILE A 7 63.35 27.45 36.05
CA ILE A 7 62.01 27.81 35.59
C ILE A 7 61.77 27.35 34.15
N ALA A 8 62.77 27.49 33.27
CA ALA A 8 62.69 26.99 31.89
C ALA A 8 62.56 25.46 31.82
N ALA A 9 63.21 24.72 32.73
CA ALA A 9 63.11 23.26 32.80
C ALA A 9 61.73 22.79 33.31
N LEU A 10 61.11 23.53 34.25
CA LEU A 10 59.77 23.20 34.75
C LEU A 10 58.67 23.49 33.71
N ALA A 11 58.80 24.56 32.94
CA ALA A 11 57.84 24.92 31.88
C ALA A 11 57.86 23.93 30.70
N LEU A 12 59.00 23.27 30.43
CA LEU A 12 59.09 22.23 29.40
C LEU A 12 58.45 20.90 29.81
N GLY A 13 58.32 20.61 31.12
CA GLY A 13 57.73 19.36 31.61
C GLY A 13 56.20 19.30 31.53
N LEU A 14 55.52 20.45 31.52
CA LEU A 14 54.05 20.54 31.50
C LEU A 14 53.44 20.49 30.09
N GLY A 15 54.25 20.53 29.03
CA GLY A 15 53.78 20.53 27.63
C GLY A 15 53.54 19.14 27.01
N VAL A 16 53.98 18.06 27.65
CA VAL A 16 54.04 16.72 27.00
C VAL A 16 52.87 15.79 27.39
N ALA A 17 51.96 16.23 28.26
CA ALA A 17 50.88 15.38 28.78
C ALA A 17 49.59 15.33 27.93
N ALA A 18 49.56 15.98 26.75
CA ALA A 18 48.29 16.19 26.02
C ALA A 18 47.96 15.16 24.92
N CYS A 19 48.84 14.20 24.60
CA CYS A 19 48.62 13.22 23.51
C CYS A 19 48.62 11.76 24.00
N GLY A 20 48.26 11.51 25.25
CA GLY A 20 47.94 10.16 25.71
C GLY A 20 46.49 9.83 25.38
N THR A 21 46.20 9.37 24.16
CA THR A 21 44.94 8.68 23.90
C THR A 21 44.96 7.37 24.68
N VAL A 22 44.22 7.30 25.78
CA VAL A 22 43.96 6.02 26.43
C VAL A 22 43.11 5.18 25.49
N ASP A 23 43.69 4.11 24.94
CA ASP A 23 42.91 3.05 24.32
C ASP A 23 42.09 2.37 25.42
N THR A 24 40.89 2.88 25.66
CA THR A 24 39.93 2.18 26.50
C THR A 24 39.49 0.93 25.74
N ALA A 25 39.86 -0.24 26.25
CA ALA A 25 39.45 -1.51 25.67
C ALA A 25 37.92 -1.60 25.66
N THR A 26 37.30 -1.42 24.50
CA THR A 26 35.84 -1.41 24.29
C THR A 26 35.19 -2.79 24.37
N ARG A 27 35.88 -3.78 24.97
CA ARG A 27 35.47 -5.19 24.99
C ARG A 27 34.14 -5.47 25.72
N ASN A 28 33.55 -4.47 26.38
CA ASN A 28 32.24 -4.59 27.01
C ASN A 28 31.39 -3.30 26.91
N ALA A 29 31.63 -2.47 25.90
CA ALA A 29 30.70 -1.37 25.61
C ALA A 29 29.34 -2.00 25.23
N PRO A 30 28.23 -1.61 25.89
CA PRO A 30 26.91 -2.06 25.47
C PRO A 30 26.75 -1.73 23.99
N TYR A 31 26.26 -2.67 23.20
CA TYR A 31 25.86 -2.41 21.83
C TYR A 31 24.71 -1.39 21.91
N GLU A 32 25.02 -0.10 21.84
CA GLU A 32 24.02 0.91 21.59
C GLU A 32 23.48 0.59 20.20
N THR A 33 22.34 -0.06 20.16
CA THR A 33 21.53 -0.17 18.95
C THR A 33 21.13 1.25 18.59
N THR A 34 21.99 1.97 17.87
CA THR A 34 21.58 3.14 17.12
C THR A 34 20.41 2.66 16.28
N PRO A 35 19.20 3.23 16.38
CA PRO A 35 18.11 2.84 15.50
C PRO A 35 18.54 3.17 14.07
N SER A 36 19.12 2.20 13.36
CA SER A 36 19.50 2.34 11.96
C SER A 36 18.29 2.27 11.02
N GLN A 37 17.07 2.39 11.57
CA GLN A 37 15.86 2.54 10.78
C GLN A 37 15.79 3.98 10.25
N ILE A 38 16.67 4.29 9.30
CA ILE A 38 16.38 5.32 8.32
C ILE A 38 15.20 4.76 7.53
N ALA A 39 13.98 5.17 7.89
CA ALA A 39 12.80 4.86 7.10
C ALA A 39 13.07 5.33 5.66
N ALA A 40 12.83 4.48 4.67
CA ALA A 40 12.96 4.88 3.29
C ALA A 40 12.09 6.12 3.04
N PRO A 41 12.59 7.13 2.30
CA PRO A 41 11.77 8.30 2.00
C PRO A 41 10.50 7.87 1.26
N ALA A 42 9.40 8.56 1.55
CA ALA A 42 8.16 8.35 0.82
C ALA A 42 8.39 8.64 -0.68
N PRO A 43 7.86 7.80 -1.59
CA PRO A 43 7.99 8.04 -3.02
C PRO A 43 7.23 9.29 -3.45
N SER A 44 7.76 9.99 -4.46
CA SER A 44 7.14 11.16 -5.10
C SER A 44 6.71 10.79 -6.52
N PHE A 45 5.70 9.94 -6.63
CA PHE A 45 5.19 9.47 -7.93
C PHE A 45 4.08 10.34 -8.50
N GLN A 46 4.07 10.49 -9.82
CA GLN A 46 2.98 11.05 -10.62
C GLN A 46 2.47 9.99 -11.58
N LEU A 47 1.16 9.76 -11.61
CA LEU A 47 0.57 8.78 -12.51
C LEU A 47 0.66 9.27 -13.96
N ALA A 48 1.46 8.58 -14.78
CA ALA A 48 1.61 8.85 -16.22
C ALA A 48 0.84 7.85 -17.09
N GLY A 49 0.62 6.63 -16.58
CA GLY A 49 -0.13 5.60 -17.28
C GLY A 49 -0.53 4.46 -16.36
N MET A 50 -1.34 3.54 -16.89
CA MET A 50 -1.73 2.32 -16.18
C MET A 50 -1.89 1.15 -17.14
N ASN A 51 -1.71 -0.05 -16.61
CA ASN A 51 -1.98 -1.31 -17.31
C ASN A 51 -2.63 -2.29 -16.33
N VAL A 52 -3.85 -2.72 -16.61
CA VAL A 52 -4.58 -3.67 -15.76
C VAL A 52 -4.83 -4.95 -16.55
N ASN A 53 -4.24 -6.05 -16.07
CA ASN A 53 -4.45 -7.38 -16.62
C ASN A 53 -5.38 -8.18 -15.70
N VAL A 54 -6.47 -8.72 -16.27
CA VAL A 54 -7.34 -9.69 -15.61
C VAL A 54 -7.22 -11.01 -16.40
N PRO A 55 -6.35 -11.95 -15.97
CA PRO A 55 -6.06 -13.15 -16.75
C PRO A 55 -7.32 -13.98 -17.02
N THR A 56 -7.50 -14.42 -18.27
CA THR A 56 -8.61 -15.31 -18.66
C THR A 56 -8.50 -16.72 -18.05
N THR A 57 -7.36 -17.04 -17.44
CA THR A 57 -7.16 -18.25 -16.64
C THR A 57 -7.92 -18.22 -15.31
N LEU A 58 -8.33 -17.03 -14.82
CA LEU A 58 -9.17 -16.90 -13.63
C LEU A 58 -10.58 -17.44 -13.91
N LYS A 59 -11.12 -18.26 -13.01
CA LYS A 59 -12.45 -18.86 -13.18
C LYS A 59 -13.54 -17.89 -12.72
N VAL A 60 -14.47 -17.55 -13.61
CA VAL A 60 -15.66 -16.76 -13.27
C VAL A 60 -16.75 -17.67 -12.71
N SER A 61 -17.47 -17.19 -11.69
CA SER A 61 -18.68 -17.84 -11.21
C SER A 61 -19.81 -16.84 -11.02
N GLU A 62 -20.93 -17.19 -11.65
CA GLU A 62 -22.20 -16.46 -11.55
C GLU A 62 -23.14 -17.10 -10.52
N ALA A 63 -22.73 -18.11 -9.75
CA ALA A 63 -23.66 -18.79 -8.84
C ALA A 63 -24.10 -17.85 -7.71
N ASN A 64 -25.42 -17.70 -7.51
CA ASN A 64 -25.98 -16.89 -6.42
C ASN A 64 -26.07 -17.70 -5.12
N MET A 65 -24.92 -17.96 -4.48
CA MET A 65 -24.82 -18.70 -3.23
C MET A 65 -23.92 -17.99 -2.20
N TYR A 66 -23.83 -18.52 -0.97
CA TYR A 66 -23.08 -17.86 0.10
C TYR A 66 -21.59 -17.72 -0.18
N TYR A 67 -20.99 -18.76 -0.77
CA TYR A 67 -19.60 -18.79 -1.17
C TYR A 67 -19.47 -19.56 -2.50
N PRO A 68 -19.67 -18.89 -3.64
CA PRO A 68 -19.47 -19.51 -4.94
C PRO A 68 -18.00 -19.89 -5.13
N GLY A 69 -17.73 -21.02 -5.77
CA GLY A 69 -16.38 -21.34 -6.25
C GLY A 69 -15.94 -20.34 -7.33
N GLY A 70 -14.64 -20.31 -7.65
CA GLY A 70 -14.07 -19.42 -8.66
C GLY A 70 -13.18 -18.32 -8.07
N ASP A 71 -12.47 -17.64 -8.97
CA ASP A 71 -11.54 -16.55 -8.70
C ASP A 71 -12.19 -15.19 -8.89
N ILE A 72 -13.14 -15.12 -9.83
CA ILE A 72 -13.95 -13.92 -10.09
C ILE A 72 -15.41 -14.24 -9.72
N VAL A 73 -15.91 -13.54 -8.71
CA VAL A 73 -17.33 -13.47 -8.37
C VAL A 73 -17.71 -12.00 -8.35
N TRP A 74 -18.40 -11.54 -9.39
CA TRP A 74 -18.87 -10.18 -9.48
C TRP A 74 -20.33 -10.15 -9.91
N ARG A 75 -21.19 -9.63 -9.04
CA ARG A 75 -22.64 -9.53 -9.28
C ARG A 75 -23.18 -8.14 -8.95
N GLY A 76 -22.31 -7.13 -9.09
CA GLY A 76 -22.64 -5.73 -8.83
C GLY A 76 -23.20 -5.03 -10.06
N ASP A 77 -22.47 -5.05 -11.16
CA ASP A 77 -22.97 -4.54 -12.44
C ASP A 77 -23.95 -5.53 -13.08
N ALA A 78 -24.75 -5.03 -14.03
CA ALA A 78 -25.56 -5.87 -14.91
C ALA A 78 -24.70 -6.99 -15.51
N TYR A 79 -25.31 -8.15 -15.77
CA TYR A 79 -24.60 -9.28 -16.36
C TYR A 79 -23.91 -8.89 -17.66
N GLY A 80 -22.68 -9.36 -17.82
CA GLY A 80 -21.80 -9.03 -18.94
C GLY A 80 -20.44 -9.69 -18.76
N ASN A 81 -19.44 -9.21 -19.50
CA ASN A 81 -18.08 -9.74 -19.40
C ASN A 81 -17.45 -9.36 -18.05
N ARG A 82 -17.31 -10.34 -17.14
CA ARG A 82 -16.76 -10.11 -15.80
C ARG A 82 -15.29 -9.69 -15.80
N TYR A 83 -14.50 -10.14 -16.75
CA TYR A 83 -13.10 -9.72 -16.88
C TYR A 83 -13.01 -8.22 -17.15
N GLN A 84 -13.79 -7.74 -18.13
CA GLN A 84 -13.84 -6.31 -18.47
C GLN A 84 -14.42 -5.45 -17.33
N GLN A 85 -15.45 -5.92 -16.65
CA GLN A 85 -16.04 -5.20 -15.52
C GLN A 85 -15.06 -5.08 -14.34
N VAL A 86 -14.35 -6.16 -14.01
CA VAL A 86 -13.33 -6.15 -12.96
C VAL A 86 -12.15 -5.26 -13.37
N GLN A 87 -11.70 -5.34 -14.62
CA GLN A 87 -10.65 -4.48 -15.16
C GLN A 87 -11.02 -2.99 -14.99
N ALA A 88 -12.22 -2.60 -15.40
CA ALA A 88 -12.69 -1.23 -15.30
C ALA A 88 -12.75 -0.73 -13.83
N ILE A 89 -13.08 -1.59 -12.87
CA ILE A 89 -13.06 -1.24 -11.43
C ILE A 89 -11.64 -0.92 -10.96
N PHE A 90 -10.64 -1.70 -11.38
CA PHE A 90 -9.24 -1.43 -11.05
C PHE A 90 -8.71 -0.19 -11.75
N GLU A 91 -9.02 0.02 -13.03
CA GLU A 91 -8.64 1.23 -13.78
C GLU A 91 -9.23 2.50 -13.14
N GLU A 92 -10.52 2.47 -12.78
CA GLU A 92 -11.17 3.57 -12.06
C GLU A 92 -10.52 3.81 -10.70
N ALA A 93 -10.20 2.74 -9.96
CA ALA A 93 -9.51 2.85 -8.69
C ALA A 93 -8.11 3.48 -8.82
N ILE A 94 -7.33 3.10 -9.84
CA ILE A 94 -6.02 3.71 -10.11
C ILE A 94 -6.18 5.20 -10.42
N GLN A 95 -7.14 5.56 -11.27
CA GLN A 95 -7.38 6.96 -11.62
C GLN A 95 -7.76 7.81 -10.40
N ILE A 96 -8.62 7.29 -9.52
CA ILE A 96 -9.03 8.01 -8.29
C ILE A 96 -7.88 8.10 -7.28
N GLY A 97 -7.13 7.02 -7.11
CA GLY A 97 -6.05 6.91 -6.12
C GLY A 97 -4.83 7.73 -6.50
N GLY A 98 -4.31 7.47 -7.70
CA GLY A 98 -3.04 8.00 -8.21
C GLY A 98 -3.17 9.26 -9.07
N GLY A 99 -4.29 9.47 -9.78
CA GLY A 99 -4.46 10.61 -10.70
C GLY A 99 -4.24 11.99 -10.06
N PRO A 100 -4.70 12.25 -8.82
CA PRO A 100 -4.44 13.52 -8.16
C PRO A 100 -3.00 13.73 -7.64
N LEU A 101 -2.14 12.71 -7.68
CA LEU A 101 -0.77 12.82 -7.15
C LEU A 101 0.11 13.63 -8.11
N GLN A 102 0.76 14.66 -7.58
CA GLN A 102 1.64 15.59 -8.31
C GLN A 102 3.11 15.36 -7.94
N GLY A 103 3.54 14.10 -7.94
CA GLY A 103 4.94 13.76 -7.69
C GLY A 103 5.88 14.19 -8.82
N GLU A 104 7.19 14.10 -8.56
CA GLU A 104 8.22 14.50 -9.54
C GLU A 104 8.56 13.38 -10.52
N MET A 105 8.32 12.13 -10.13
CA MET A 105 8.67 10.94 -10.91
C MET A 105 7.45 10.39 -11.64
N PRO A 106 7.34 10.51 -12.97
CA PRO A 106 6.25 9.92 -13.73
C PRO A 106 6.35 8.39 -13.70
N VAL A 107 5.23 7.70 -13.50
CA VAL A 107 5.19 6.23 -13.40
C VAL A 107 4.00 5.60 -14.12
N VAL A 108 4.17 4.33 -14.51
CA VAL A 108 3.08 3.44 -14.92
C VAL A 108 2.73 2.52 -13.77
N VAL A 109 1.45 2.45 -13.42
CA VAL A 109 0.92 1.46 -12.48
C VAL A 109 0.47 0.22 -13.25
N GLU A 110 1.09 -0.92 -12.97
CA GLU A 110 0.68 -2.22 -13.49
C GLU A 110 0.00 -3.04 -12.41
N ILE A 111 -1.18 -3.59 -12.72
CA ILE A 111 -1.92 -4.50 -11.85
C ILE A 111 -2.21 -5.79 -12.60
N GLU A 112 -1.85 -6.93 -12.00
CA GLU A 112 -2.33 -8.23 -12.42
C GLU A 112 -3.28 -8.80 -11.36
N VAL A 113 -4.54 -8.95 -11.73
CA VAL A 113 -5.58 -9.48 -10.83
C VAL A 113 -5.33 -10.97 -10.60
N LYS A 114 -5.37 -11.38 -9.33
CA LYS A 114 -5.27 -12.79 -8.91
C LYS A 114 -6.59 -13.33 -8.40
N ARG A 115 -7.40 -12.47 -7.77
CA ARG A 115 -8.74 -12.80 -7.27
C ARG A 115 -9.60 -11.55 -7.15
N PHE A 116 -10.85 -11.66 -7.57
CA PHE A 116 -11.87 -10.64 -7.34
C PHE A 116 -13.18 -11.34 -6.92
N HIS A 117 -13.27 -11.66 -5.63
CA HIS A 117 -14.42 -12.39 -5.08
C HIS A 117 -15.26 -11.46 -4.23
N ALA A 118 -16.29 -10.89 -4.84
CA ALA A 118 -17.23 -9.99 -4.19
C ALA A 118 -18.50 -10.75 -3.73
N LEU A 119 -19.46 -10.01 -3.18
CA LEU A 119 -20.66 -10.64 -2.62
C LEU A 119 -21.73 -10.87 -3.69
N THR A 120 -22.29 -12.07 -3.67
CA THR A 120 -23.55 -12.38 -4.36
C THR A 120 -24.72 -11.66 -3.68
N GLU A 121 -25.85 -11.56 -4.36
CA GLU A 121 -27.10 -11.05 -3.82
C GLU A 121 -27.55 -11.88 -2.62
N LYS A 122 -27.40 -13.22 -2.66
CA LYS A 122 -27.74 -14.10 -1.53
C LYS A 122 -26.94 -13.73 -0.29
N THR A 123 -25.64 -13.53 -0.42
CA THR A 123 -24.79 -13.14 0.72
C THR A 123 -25.06 -11.70 1.14
N ARG A 124 -25.09 -10.77 0.18
CA ARG A 124 -25.25 -9.32 0.40
C ARG A 124 -26.60 -8.96 1.02
N TYR A 125 -27.68 -9.63 0.64
CA TYR A 125 -29.02 -9.37 1.18
C TYR A 125 -29.37 -10.23 2.40
N SER A 126 -28.38 -10.91 2.99
CA SER A 126 -28.54 -11.64 4.25
C SER A 126 -27.45 -11.29 5.28
N VAL A 127 -26.34 -12.02 5.30
CA VAL A 127 -25.32 -11.95 6.35
C VAL A 127 -24.16 -11.04 6.02
N GLY A 128 -23.90 -10.76 4.74
CA GLY A 128 -22.69 -10.06 4.30
C GLY A 128 -21.47 -10.98 4.34
N GLY A 129 -20.27 -10.40 4.30
CA GLY A 129 -19.06 -11.21 4.25
C GLY A 129 -17.81 -10.38 4.01
N ILE A 130 -16.86 -10.96 3.28
CA ILE A 130 -15.61 -10.31 2.90
C ILE A 130 -15.54 -10.28 1.37
N HIS A 131 -15.25 -9.11 0.81
CA HIS A 131 -14.75 -9.02 -0.55
C HIS A 131 -13.28 -9.42 -0.51
N SER A 132 -12.92 -10.52 -1.16
CA SER A 132 -11.54 -10.98 -1.28
C SER A 132 -10.93 -10.42 -2.56
N LEU A 133 -9.99 -9.50 -2.40
CA LEU A 133 -9.42 -8.69 -3.48
C LEU A 133 -7.90 -8.90 -3.46
N GLU A 134 -7.41 -9.74 -4.36
CA GLU A 134 -5.99 -10.11 -4.40
C GLU A 134 -5.41 -9.80 -5.78
N PHE A 135 -4.26 -9.14 -5.80
CA PHE A 135 -3.60 -8.73 -7.04
C PHE A 135 -2.11 -8.51 -6.80
N VAL A 136 -1.33 -8.50 -7.89
CA VAL A 136 0.06 -8.05 -7.87
C VAL A 136 0.09 -6.63 -8.43
N MET A 137 0.76 -5.72 -7.73
CA MET A 137 1.01 -4.36 -8.21
C MET A 137 2.49 -4.12 -8.43
N THR A 138 2.83 -3.53 -9.57
CA THR A 138 4.18 -3.10 -9.93
C THR A 138 4.13 -1.65 -10.40
N ILE A 139 5.08 -0.82 -9.98
CA ILE A 139 5.22 0.55 -10.46
C ILE A 139 6.49 0.61 -11.31
N ARG A 140 6.37 1.11 -12.53
CA ARG A 140 7.46 1.16 -13.51
C ARG A 140 7.75 2.57 -14.00
N ASP A 141 8.99 2.77 -14.40
CA ASP A 141 9.40 3.91 -15.19
C ASP A 141 8.76 3.82 -16.60
N PRO A 142 8.07 4.87 -17.09
CA PRO A 142 7.33 4.83 -18.34
C PRO A 142 8.23 4.77 -19.59
N GLN A 143 9.49 5.23 -19.49
CA GLN A 143 10.39 5.32 -20.65
C GLN A 143 11.20 4.04 -20.83
N THR A 144 11.70 3.49 -19.73
CA THR A 144 12.62 2.35 -19.72
C THR A 144 11.94 1.04 -19.37
N GLY A 145 10.75 1.08 -18.75
CA GLY A 145 10.08 -0.10 -18.20
C GLY A 145 10.74 -0.66 -16.93
N ALA A 146 11.74 0.02 -16.38
CA ALA A 146 12.42 -0.39 -15.15
C ALA A 146 11.41 -0.46 -13.98
N VAL A 147 11.54 -1.49 -13.14
CA VAL A 147 10.73 -1.61 -11.93
C VAL A 147 11.23 -0.62 -10.90
N LEU A 148 10.38 0.33 -10.51
CA LEU A 148 10.66 1.34 -9.47
C LEU A 148 10.18 0.86 -8.10
N ARG A 149 9.08 0.10 -8.06
CA ARG A 149 8.54 -0.53 -6.85
C ARG A 149 7.77 -1.80 -7.19
N GLY A 150 7.83 -2.78 -6.30
CA GLY A 150 7.21 -4.09 -6.48
C GLY A 150 8.11 -5.04 -7.30
N PRO A 151 7.56 -6.12 -7.87
CA PRO A 151 6.16 -6.56 -7.78
C PRO A 151 5.77 -6.91 -6.34
N LYS A 152 4.64 -6.38 -5.86
CA LYS A 152 4.10 -6.65 -4.53
C LYS A 152 2.77 -7.37 -4.66
N PHE A 153 2.64 -8.55 -4.05
CA PHE A 153 1.36 -9.21 -3.90
C PHE A 153 0.57 -8.56 -2.77
N ILE A 154 -0.64 -8.11 -3.07
CA ILE A 154 -1.49 -7.32 -2.18
C ILE A 154 -2.79 -8.09 -1.93
N LYS A 155 -3.12 -8.27 -0.64
CA LYS A 155 -4.43 -8.71 -0.18
C LYS A 155 -5.17 -7.51 0.41
N ALA A 156 -6.15 -6.99 -0.32
CA ALA A 156 -6.93 -5.82 0.04
C ALA A 156 -8.36 -6.21 0.46
N ASP A 157 -8.47 -7.14 1.39
CA ASP A 157 -9.77 -7.66 1.81
C ASP A 157 -10.62 -6.57 2.47
N LEU A 158 -11.91 -6.53 2.11
CA LEU A 158 -12.84 -5.51 2.56
C LEU A 158 -14.11 -6.13 3.13
N VAL A 159 -14.57 -5.65 4.28
CA VAL A 159 -15.87 -6.06 4.83
C VAL A 159 -16.99 -5.71 3.85
N GLY A 160 -17.70 -6.71 3.36
CA GLY A 160 -18.91 -6.59 2.57
C GLY A 160 -20.15 -6.51 3.46
N TYR A 161 -21.04 -5.55 3.18
CA TYR A 161 -22.24 -5.38 3.98
C TYR A 161 -23.29 -6.46 3.68
N GLY A 162 -24.07 -6.79 4.70
CA GLY A 162 -25.13 -7.80 4.68
C GLY A 162 -26.49 -7.23 5.07
N GLY A 163 -27.56 -7.83 4.55
CA GLY A 163 -28.93 -7.63 5.03
C GLY A 163 -29.38 -6.18 4.99
N SER A 164 -30.03 -5.72 6.06
CA SER A 164 -30.52 -4.34 6.19
C SER A 164 -29.41 -3.30 6.02
N LYS A 165 -28.18 -3.60 6.45
CA LYS A 165 -27.03 -2.70 6.28
C LYS A 165 -26.65 -2.53 4.81
N ALA A 166 -26.69 -3.60 4.02
CA ALA A 166 -26.43 -3.52 2.58
C ALA A 166 -27.51 -2.68 1.88
N LEU A 167 -28.79 -2.97 2.17
CA LEU A 167 -29.93 -2.26 1.59
C LEU A 167 -29.89 -0.75 1.90
N GLN A 168 -29.64 -0.38 3.17
CA GLN A 168 -29.53 1.03 3.57
C GLN A 168 -28.30 1.72 2.98
N ALA A 169 -27.19 1.00 2.79
CA ALA A 169 -26.00 1.55 2.14
C ALA A 169 -26.28 1.81 0.65
N GLU A 170 -26.86 0.84 -0.04
CA GLU A 170 -27.25 0.95 -1.46
C GLU A 170 -28.24 2.09 -1.69
N ALA A 171 -29.26 2.25 -0.83
CA ALA A 171 -30.20 3.36 -0.91
C ALA A 171 -29.54 4.75 -0.79
N ARG A 172 -28.30 4.82 -0.29
CA ARG A 172 -27.50 6.05 -0.19
C ARG A 172 -26.39 6.12 -1.24
N GLY A 173 -26.38 5.23 -2.24
CA GLY A 173 -25.34 5.14 -3.27
C GLY A 173 -24.05 4.44 -2.82
N LEU A 174 -23.98 3.93 -1.59
CA LEU A 174 -22.83 3.19 -1.04
C LEU A 174 -22.85 1.71 -1.49
N THR A 175 -22.96 1.49 -2.80
CA THR A 175 -23.02 0.15 -3.41
C THR A 175 -21.73 -0.64 -3.17
N GLN A 176 -21.75 -1.96 -3.37
CA GLN A 176 -20.52 -2.76 -3.28
C GLN A 176 -19.46 -2.27 -4.29
N LYS A 177 -19.86 -1.85 -5.50
CA LYS A 177 -18.96 -1.30 -6.52
C LYS A 177 -18.26 -0.04 -6.02
N TYR A 178 -19.04 0.92 -5.53
CA TYR A 178 -18.49 2.15 -4.97
C TYR A 178 -17.50 1.83 -3.84
N ARG A 179 -17.90 0.99 -2.89
CA ARG A 179 -17.07 0.68 -1.72
C ARG A 179 -15.75 -0.03 -2.08
N ILE A 180 -15.80 -0.99 -3.00
CA ILE A 180 -14.61 -1.71 -3.50
C ILE A 180 -13.70 -0.74 -4.24
N THR A 181 -14.23 0.02 -5.19
CA THR A 181 -13.46 0.97 -6.02
C THR A 181 -12.74 2.00 -5.14
N GLN A 182 -13.45 2.59 -4.18
CA GLN A 182 -12.87 3.54 -3.22
C GLN A 182 -11.84 2.90 -2.29
N HIS A 183 -11.97 1.60 -1.98
CA HIS A 183 -10.97 0.89 -1.19
C HIS A 183 -9.69 0.65 -1.99
N LEU A 184 -9.81 0.09 -3.19
CA LEU A 184 -8.70 -0.12 -4.10
C LEU A 184 -8.00 1.20 -4.43
N ALA A 185 -8.74 2.30 -4.59
CA ALA A 185 -8.15 3.61 -4.83
C ALA A 185 -7.25 4.09 -3.68
N ARG A 186 -7.62 3.80 -2.43
CA ARG A 186 -6.75 4.08 -1.28
C ARG A 186 -5.52 3.17 -1.27
N VAL A 187 -5.70 1.88 -1.56
CA VAL A 187 -4.57 0.94 -1.67
C VAL A 187 -3.56 1.44 -2.71
N VAL A 188 -4.02 1.86 -3.89
CA VAL A 188 -3.16 2.44 -4.93
C VAL A 188 -2.49 3.72 -4.44
N ARG A 189 -3.24 4.64 -3.81
CA ARG A 189 -2.67 5.88 -3.26
C ARG A 189 -1.55 5.57 -2.27
N ASP A 190 -1.79 4.65 -1.33
CA ASP A 190 -0.80 4.27 -0.32
C ASP A 190 0.46 3.69 -0.96
N GLU A 191 0.31 2.77 -1.93
CA GLU A 191 1.44 2.23 -2.70
C GLU A 191 2.24 3.30 -3.44
N MET A 192 1.58 4.37 -3.88
CA MET A 192 2.21 5.45 -4.63
C MET A 192 2.76 6.60 -3.79
N SER A 193 2.32 6.77 -2.54
CA SER A 193 2.67 7.94 -1.72
C SER A 193 3.28 7.62 -0.35
N LEU A 194 3.23 6.37 0.11
CA LEU A 194 3.79 5.97 1.41
C LEU A 194 5.06 5.15 1.23
N ALA A 195 6.01 5.34 2.14
CA ALA A 195 7.28 4.60 2.17
C ALA A 195 7.09 3.08 2.20
N GLU A 196 6.12 2.58 2.97
CA GLU A 196 5.83 1.13 3.06
C GLU A 196 4.77 0.64 2.07
N GLY A 197 4.14 1.58 1.37
CA GLY A 197 2.96 1.31 0.57
C GLY A 197 1.73 0.98 1.43
N PHE A 198 0.78 0.25 0.84
CA PHE A 198 -0.37 -0.26 1.56
C PHE A 198 0.04 -1.35 2.56
N LEU A 199 -0.47 -1.22 3.77
CA LEU A 199 -0.37 -2.23 4.83
C LEU A 199 -1.78 -2.70 5.19
N ALA A 200 -2.02 -4.00 5.05
CA ALA A 200 -3.27 -4.59 5.51
C ALA A 200 -3.42 -4.40 7.03
N PRO A 201 -4.64 -4.20 7.54
CA PRO A 201 -4.86 -4.07 8.98
C PRO A 201 -4.51 -5.38 9.72
N PRO A 202 -4.34 -5.38 11.05
CA PRO A 202 -3.90 -6.56 11.81
C PRO A 202 -4.74 -7.83 11.61
N LYS A 203 -6.02 -7.70 11.24
CA LYS A 203 -6.92 -8.83 10.94
C LYS A 203 -7.02 -9.17 9.45
N GLY A 204 -6.18 -8.59 8.61
CA GLY A 204 -6.18 -8.74 7.15
C GLY A 204 -7.34 -8.05 6.42
N VAL A 205 -8.43 -7.71 7.11
CA VAL A 205 -9.65 -7.16 6.50
C VAL A 205 -9.90 -5.72 6.92
N THR A 206 -10.06 -4.85 5.92
CA THR A 206 -10.46 -3.45 6.11
C THR A 206 -11.95 -3.38 6.46
N ALA A 207 -12.28 -2.81 7.63
CA ALA A 207 -13.67 -2.75 8.11
C ALA A 207 -14.43 -1.50 7.65
N ARG A 208 -13.72 -0.37 7.49
CA ARG A 208 -14.29 0.93 7.14
C ARG A 208 -13.46 1.54 6.02
N ILE A 209 -14.14 2.25 5.14
CA ILE A 209 -13.52 2.98 4.04
C ILE A 209 -13.62 4.48 4.31
N THR A 210 -12.57 5.23 3.99
CA THR A 210 -12.60 6.69 3.89
C THR A 210 -12.56 7.06 2.41
N PRO A 211 -13.71 7.26 1.74
CA PRO A 211 -13.73 7.47 0.29
C PRO A 211 -12.85 8.66 -0.13
N LEU A 212 -12.22 8.54 -1.30
CA LEU A 212 -11.43 9.60 -1.91
C LEU A 212 -12.29 10.54 -2.77
N THR A 213 -13.43 10.05 -3.25
CA THR A 213 -14.43 10.85 -3.97
C THR A 213 -15.78 10.75 -3.28
N PRO A 214 -16.66 11.75 -3.41
CA PRO A 214 -18.00 11.68 -2.86
C PRO A 214 -18.82 10.57 -3.49
N VAL A 215 -19.84 10.11 -2.76
CA VAL A 215 -20.86 9.21 -3.30
C VAL A 215 -21.66 9.96 -4.35
N LYS A 216 -21.88 9.34 -5.51
CA LYS A 216 -22.83 9.85 -6.50
C LYS A 216 -24.24 9.36 -6.12
N PRO A 217 -25.26 10.24 -6.10
CA PRO A 217 -26.64 9.81 -5.97
C PRO A 217 -26.99 8.79 -7.07
N LEU A 218 -27.86 7.83 -6.73
CA LEU A 218 -28.41 6.87 -7.69
C LEU A 218 -29.46 7.51 -8.59
#